data_AF-G5JKI6-F1
#
_entry.id   AF-G5JKI6-F1
#
_cell.length_a   1.000
_cell.length_b   1.000
_cell.length_c   1.000
_cell.angle_alpha   90.00
_cell.angle_beta   90.00
_cell.angle_gamma   90.00
#
_symmetry.space_group_name_H-M   'P 1'
#
loop_
_entity.id
_entity.type
_entity.pdbx_description
1 polymer ?
#
loop_
_entity_poly.entity_id
_entity_poly.type
_entity_poly.pdbx_seq_one_letter_code
_entity_poly.pdbx_strand_id
1 'polypeptide(L)'
;MSVTDYGKVYLIGAGPGNPNYLTKKAERLIQRADIILVDRLVNPLILQYAKPNVEVIDVGKKPYAKHIQQQNINEQIIEAARHHQLVVRLKGGDPAIFGRVQEEIDALNEHDIQFEIVPGVTSASAAVATMNTGLTMRTIAKSVTFSTGHFKDSEENEVDISNLINGGTLAIYMGIKRLGKIIDQIKQYTDINYPIAIVFNASCFNEFVVTGYLSNIIQRLEQHHVEAKPGICIIGDVGEYVDYSRQTWPEHRPFYVISGEQQEALEICEYLYDKGFGCMVNPNQAKHIDYHPSQRTYYQNFINDQQDVIYISTSHFKQSIEQCI
;
A
#
# COMPACT_ATOMS: atom_id res chain seq x y z
N MET A 1 20.73 27.32 -26.67
CA MET A 1 20.08 26.73 -25.49
C MET A 1 19.82 25.27 -25.85
N SER A 2 20.55 24.33 -25.25
CA SER A 2 20.29 22.91 -25.49
C SER A 2 18.97 22.57 -24.83
N VAL A 3 17.98 22.19 -25.63
CA VAL A 3 16.77 21.53 -25.11
C VAL A 3 17.26 20.20 -24.56
N THR A 4 17.48 20.12 -23.25
CA THR A 4 17.66 18.81 -22.59
C THR A 4 16.30 18.16 -22.59
N ASP A 5 16.11 17.19 -23.48
CA ASP A 5 14.86 16.44 -23.59
C ASP A 5 14.78 15.48 -22.40
N TYR A 6 14.14 15.94 -21.33
CA TYR A 6 13.88 15.12 -20.14
C TYR A 6 12.98 13.94 -20.53
N GLY A 7 13.23 12.77 -19.94
CA GLY A 7 12.32 11.65 -20.03
C GLY A 7 11.01 11.91 -19.30
N LYS A 8 10.01 11.08 -19.64
CA LYS A 8 8.67 11.19 -19.09
C LYS A 8 8.56 10.46 -17.74
N VAL A 9 7.97 11.12 -16.76
CA VAL A 9 7.73 10.60 -15.41
C VAL A 9 6.33 10.02 -15.29
N TYR A 10 6.20 8.81 -14.77
CA TYR A 10 4.92 8.18 -14.48
C TYR A 10 4.74 8.09 -12.96
N LEU A 11 3.74 8.81 -12.42
CA LEU A 11 3.36 8.79 -11.01
C LEU A 11 2.31 7.68 -10.84
N ILE A 12 2.74 6.51 -10.39
CA ILE A 12 1.95 5.27 -10.46
C ILE A 12 1.47 4.83 -9.07
N GLY A 13 0.18 4.55 -8.95
CA GLY A 13 -0.41 3.85 -7.81
C GLY A 13 -0.14 2.35 -7.86
N ALA A 14 0.56 1.84 -6.86
CA ALA A 14 0.89 0.41 -6.71
C ALA A 14 -0.27 -0.41 -6.14
N GLY A 15 -1.34 0.24 -5.67
CA GLY A 15 -2.37 -0.44 -4.90
C GLY A 15 -1.99 -0.63 -3.43
N PRO A 16 -2.85 -1.27 -2.63
CA PRO A 16 -2.75 -1.24 -1.17
C PRO A 16 -1.82 -2.30 -0.57
N GLY A 17 -1.37 -3.28 -1.35
CA GLY A 17 -0.54 -4.37 -0.85
C GLY A 17 -0.52 -5.59 -1.78
N ASN A 18 -1.69 -6.17 -2.06
CA ASN A 18 -1.81 -7.31 -2.98
C ASN A 18 -1.36 -6.89 -4.39
N PRO A 19 -0.34 -7.53 -5.00
CA PRO A 19 0.09 -7.25 -6.38
C PRO A 19 -1.04 -7.37 -7.41
N ASN A 20 -2.04 -8.20 -7.16
CA ASN A 20 -3.18 -8.41 -8.06
C ASN A 20 -4.12 -7.18 -8.14
N TYR A 21 -3.92 -6.18 -7.28
CA TYR A 21 -4.59 -4.87 -7.39
C TYR A 21 -3.83 -3.85 -8.22
N LEU A 22 -2.67 -4.22 -8.78
CA LEU A 22 -1.96 -3.40 -9.75
C LEU A 22 -2.82 -3.24 -11.01
N THR A 23 -2.91 -2.01 -11.53
CA THR A 23 -3.63 -1.80 -12.79
C THR A 23 -2.80 -2.32 -13.97
N LYS A 24 -3.46 -2.84 -15.02
CA LYS A 24 -2.78 -3.30 -16.24
C LYS A 24 -1.83 -2.25 -16.84
N LYS A 25 -2.16 -0.97 -16.67
CA LYS A 25 -1.33 0.14 -17.15
C LYS A 25 -0.08 0.32 -16.29
N ALA A 26 -0.21 0.21 -14.97
CA ALA A 26 0.89 0.28 -14.02
C ALA A 26 1.90 -0.85 -14.27
N GLU A 27 1.44 -2.09 -14.37
CA GLU A 27 2.29 -3.26 -14.65
C GLU A 27 3.10 -3.09 -15.94
N ARG A 28 2.44 -2.73 -17.05
CA ARG A 28 3.09 -2.48 -18.34
C ARG A 28 4.17 -1.39 -18.27
N LEU A 29 3.96 -0.36 -17.46
CA LEU A 29 4.93 0.73 -17.30
C LEU A 29 6.11 0.29 -16.42
N ILE A 30 5.87 -0.48 -15.37
CA ILE A 30 6.91 -1.06 -14.52
C ILE A 30 7.82 -2.00 -15.34
N GLN A 31 7.24 -2.88 -16.16
CA GLN A 31 7.98 -3.77 -17.06
C GLN A 31 8.86 -3.01 -18.07
N ARG A 32 8.49 -1.76 -18.41
CA ARG A 32 9.18 -0.94 -19.41
C ARG A 32 10.13 0.09 -18.81
N ALA A 33 10.10 0.30 -17.50
CA ALA A 33 10.88 1.32 -16.82
C ALA A 33 12.37 1.23 -17.15
N ASP A 34 12.99 2.41 -17.22
CA ASP A 34 14.44 2.54 -17.26
C ASP A 34 15.00 2.70 -15.84
N ILE A 35 14.21 3.29 -14.95
CA ILE A 35 14.51 3.49 -13.53
C ILE A 35 13.21 3.56 -12.71
N ILE A 36 13.23 3.05 -11.48
CA ILE A 36 12.08 3.04 -10.57
C ILE A 36 12.43 3.72 -9.25
N LEU A 37 11.68 4.74 -8.86
CA LEU A 37 11.71 5.36 -7.54
C LEU A 37 10.50 4.86 -6.74
N VAL A 38 10.74 4.14 -5.63
CA VAL A 38 9.69 3.42 -4.90
C VAL A 38 9.52 3.94 -3.47
N ASP A 39 8.26 4.08 -3.03
CA ASP A 39 7.94 4.35 -1.63
C ASP A 39 7.94 3.09 -0.77
N ARG A 40 8.18 3.29 0.54
CA ARG A 40 8.19 2.22 1.56
C ARG A 40 6.96 1.31 1.57
N LEU A 41 5.77 1.84 1.25
CA LEU A 41 4.50 1.08 1.37
C LEU A 41 4.22 0.17 0.16
N VAL A 42 5.07 0.18 -0.86
CA VAL A 42 4.90 -0.66 -2.04
C VAL A 42 5.35 -2.08 -1.73
N ASN A 43 4.54 -3.07 -2.13
CA ASN A 43 4.91 -4.47 -1.99
C ASN A 43 6.11 -4.82 -2.89
N PRO A 44 7.21 -5.37 -2.35
CA PRO A 44 8.40 -5.70 -3.14
C PRO A 44 8.18 -6.66 -4.31
N LEU A 45 7.18 -7.54 -4.24
CA LEU A 45 6.83 -8.41 -5.38
C LEU A 45 6.43 -7.60 -6.63
N ILE A 46 5.83 -6.42 -6.47
CA ILE A 46 5.48 -5.54 -7.60
C ILE A 46 6.73 -5.09 -8.37
N LEU A 47 7.89 -4.97 -7.70
CA LEU A 47 9.13 -4.62 -8.38
C LEU A 47 9.70 -5.78 -9.21
N GLN A 48 9.28 -7.03 -8.97
CA GLN A 48 9.75 -8.20 -9.71
C GLN A 48 9.11 -8.34 -11.10
N TYR A 49 8.12 -7.49 -11.44
CA TYR A 49 7.68 -7.28 -12.82
C TYR A 49 8.65 -6.40 -13.62
N ALA A 50 9.53 -5.63 -12.96
CA ALA A 50 10.50 -4.79 -13.64
C ALA A 50 11.61 -5.64 -14.30
N LYS A 51 12.31 -5.06 -15.27
CA LYS A 51 13.49 -5.71 -15.85
C LYS A 51 14.54 -5.92 -14.75
N PRO A 52 15.24 -7.07 -14.71
CA PRO A 52 16.21 -7.35 -13.65
C PRO A 52 17.31 -6.30 -13.52
N ASN A 53 17.76 -5.71 -14.63
CA ASN A 53 18.87 -4.76 -14.67
C ASN A 53 18.46 -3.29 -14.40
N VAL A 54 17.19 -3.01 -14.14
CA VAL A 54 16.71 -1.65 -13.84
C VAL A 54 17.11 -1.24 -12.43
N GLU A 55 17.58 -0.01 -12.29
CA GLU A 55 17.84 0.54 -10.96
C GLU A 55 16.53 0.84 -10.23
N VAL A 56 16.47 0.40 -8.98
CA VAL A 56 15.43 0.74 -8.02
C VAL A 56 16.01 1.61 -6.93
N ILE A 57 15.44 2.81 -6.76
CA ILE A 57 15.78 3.77 -5.72
C ILE A 57 14.66 3.77 -4.68
N ASP A 58 14.96 3.31 -3.47
CA ASP A 58 14.06 3.45 -2.32
C ASP A 58 14.08 4.90 -1.82
N VAL A 59 13.00 5.63 -2.10
CA VAL A 59 12.79 7.02 -1.67
C VAL A 59 11.97 7.09 -0.37
N GLY A 60 11.55 5.93 0.14
CA GLY A 60 10.94 5.79 1.45
C GLY A 60 11.91 6.18 2.57
N LYS A 61 11.37 6.66 3.70
CA LYS A 61 12.17 7.02 4.89
C LYS A 61 13.15 5.88 5.22
N LYS A 62 14.43 6.18 5.46
CA LYS A 62 15.34 5.24 6.13
C LYS A 62 14.98 5.16 7.62
N PRO A 63 15.10 3.99 8.29
CA PRO A 63 15.15 3.96 9.75
C PRO A 63 16.23 4.95 10.20
N TYR A 64 15.94 5.81 11.18
CA TYR A 64 16.84 6.83 11.74
C TYR A 64 17.06 8.15 10.96
N ALA A 65 16.56 8.30 9.73
CA ALA A 65 16.53 9.61 9.06
C ALA A 65 15.30 10.39 9.55
N LYS A 66 15.50 11.43 10.38
CA LYS A 66 14.40 12.17 11.01
C LYS A 66 13.39 12.70 9.98
N HIS A 67 13.84 13.15 8.80
CA HIS A 67 12.96 13.48 7.68
C HIS A 67 13.72 13.33 6.35
N ILE A 68 13.22 12.53 5.40
CA ILE A 68 13.48 12.83 3.98
C ILE A 68 12.52 13.97 3.65
N GLN A 69 13.07 15.13 3.31
CA GLN A 69 12.26 16.25 2.85
C GLN A 69 11.68 15.90 1.50
N GLN A 70 10.40 16.20 1.25
CA GLN A 70 9.74 15.95 -0.03
C GLN A 70 10.56 16.52 -1.20
N GLN A 71 11.23 17.64 -0.96
CA GLN A 71 12.16 18.26 -1.89
C GLN A 71 13.24 17.28 -2.40
N ASN A 72 13.85 16.47 -1.52
CA ASN A 72 14.87 15.49 -1.93
C ASN A 72 14.29 14.41 -2.85
N ILE A 73 13.04 13.99 -2.62
CA ILE A 73 12.35 13.02 -3.49
C ILE A 73 12.13 13.67 -4.87
N ASN A 74 11.64 14.91 -4.88
CA ASN A 74 11.42 15.66 -6.12
C ASN A 74 12.72 15.84 -6.92
N GLU A 75 13.83 16.19 -6.25
CA GLU A 75 15.17 16.30 -6.86
C GLU A 75 15.62 14.97 -7.49
N GLN A 76 15.39 13.84 -6.84
CA GLN A 76 15.71 12.52 -7.40
C GLN A 76 14.85 12.15 -8.60
N ILE A 77 13.56 12.53 -8.61
CA ILE A 77 12.68 12.32 -9.77
C ILE A 77 13.18 13.15 -10.96
N ILE A 78 13.53 14.42 -10.72
CA ILE A 78 14.07 15.31 -11.76
C ILE A 78 15.38 14.76 -12.32
N GLU A 79 16.29 14.32 -11.44
CA GLU A 79 17.57 13.75 -11.86
C GLU A 79 17.39 12.46 -12.66
N ALA A 80 16.48 11.58 -12.25
CA ALA A 80 16.12 10.40 -13.01
C ALA A 80 15.61 10.77 -14.41
N ALA A 81 14.77 11.81 -14.53
CA ALA A 81 14.26 12.28 -15.82
C ALA A 81 15.35 12.90 -16.72
N ARG A 82 16.48 13.36 -16.16
CA ARG A 82 17.63 13.83 -16.97
C ARG A 82 18.34 12.70 -17.69
N HIS A 83 18.35 11.51 -17.10
CA HIS A 83 19.19 10.39 -17.53
C HIS A 83 18.42 9.25 -18.18
N HIS A 84 17.10 9.19 -17.98
CA HIS A 84 16.25 8.08 -18.40
C HIS A 84 15.04 8.58 -19.17
N GLN A 85 14.54 7.79 -20.13
CA GLN A 85 13.41 8.17 -20.98
C GLN A 85 12.06 7.82 -20.34
N LEU A 86 12.00 6.73 -19.57
CA LEU A 86 10.82 6.27 -18.83
C LEU A 86 11.15 6.12 -17.34
N VAL A 87 10.75 7.12 -16.56
CA VAL A 87 10.92 7.15 -15.11
C VAL A 87 9.62 6.70 -14.43
N VAL A 88 9.68 5.68 -13.58
CA VAL A 88 8.54 5.27 -12.78
C VAL A 88 8.72 5.76 -11.34
N ARG A 89 7.74 6.53 -10.85
CA ARG A 89 7.58 6.89 -9.44
C ARG A 89 6.43 6.08 -8.86
N LEU A 90 6.75 5.01 -8.14
CA LEU A 90 5.79 4.05 -7.61
C LEU A 90 5.39 4.39 -6.17
N LYS A 91 4.10 4.57 -5.93
CA LYS A 91 3.52 5.05 -4.67
C LYS A 91 2.50 4.04 -4.16
N GLY A 92 2.46 3.79 -2.86
CA GLY A 92 1.45 2.91 -2.25
C GLY A 92 0.03 3.49 -2.41
N GLY A 93 -0.95 2.63 -2.64
CA GLY A 93 -2.34 3.01 -2.84
C GLY A 93 -2.58 3.73 -4.17
N ASP A 94 -3.25 4.87 -4.09
CA ASP A 94 -3.52 5.77 -5.22
C ASP A 94 -2.78 7.11 -5.04
N PRO A 95 -2.06 7.62 -6.05
CA PRO A 95 -1.30 8.87 -5.93
C PRO A 95 -2.16 10.07 -5.54
N ALA A 96 -3.42 10.12 -5.98
CA ALA A 96 -4.34 11.23 -5.77
C ALA A 96 -4.99 11.23 -4.37
N ILE A 97 -4.85 10.16 -3.57
CA ILE A 97 -5.46 10.06 -2.24
C ILE A 97 -4.37 10.09 -1.18
N PHE A 98 -4.18 11.26 -0.56
CA PHE A 98 -3.17 11.53 0.49
C PHE A 98 -1.73 11.15 0.12
N GLY A 99 -1.43 10.98 -1.17
CA GLY A 99 -0.12 10.58 -1.69
C GLY A 99 0.85 11.72 -1.98
N ARG A 100 0.48 12.98 -1.69
CA ARG A 100 1.29 14.19 -1.98
C ARG A 100 1.69 14.36 -3.44
N VAL A 101 0.90 13.81 -4.38
CA VAL A 101 1.20 13.85 -5.81
C VAL A 101 1.33 15.27 -6.35
N GLN A 102 0.59 16.25 -5.80
CA GLN A 102 0.66 17.64 -6.26
C GLN A 102 2.05 18.25 -6.04
N GLU A 103 2.71 17.96 -4.91
CA GLU A 103 4.06 18.46 -4.63
C GLU A 103 5.11 17.90 -5.61
N GLU A 104 4.89 16.69 -6.15
CA GLU A 104 5.73 16.09 -7.18
C GLU A 104 5.42 16.71 -8.56
N ILE A 105 4.13 16.92 -8.87
CA ILE A 105 3.67 17.57 -10.11
C ILE A 105 4.21 19.01 -10.23
N ASP A 106 4.15 19.79 -9.16
CA ASP A 106 4.61 21.17 -9.16
C ASP A 106 6.10 21.25 -9.51
N ALA A 107 6.92 20.38 -8.92
CA ALA A 107 8.36 20.30 -9.20
C ALA A 107 8.67 19.85 -10.64
N LEU A 108 7.85 18.95 -11.21
CA LEU A 108 7.98 18.52 -12.61
C LEU A 108 7.60 19.63 -13.58
N ASN A 109 6.53 20.38 -13.29
CA ASN A 109 6.11 21.53 -14.08
C ASN A 109 7.16 22.65 -14.07
N GLU A 110 7.81 22.92 -12.93
CA GLU A 110 8.90 23.91 -12.82
C GLU A 110 10.09 23.63 -13.75
N HIS A 111 10.24 22.38 -14.20
CA HIS A 111 11.32 21.94 -15.08
C HIS A 111 10.82 21.54 -16.48
N ASP A 112 9.55 21.81 -16.81
CA ASP A 112 8.89 21.41 -18.06
C ASP A 112 8.99 19.90 -18.35
N ILE A 113 9.02 19.06 -17.31
CA ILE A 113 9.12 17.61 -17.43
C ILE A 113 7.74 17.01 -17.67
N GLN A 114 7.60 16.25 -18.76
CA GLN A 114 6.34 15.55 -19.04
C GLN A 114 6.05 14.49 -17.98
N PHE A 115 4.80 14.41 -17.55
CA PHE A 115 4.38 13.39 -16.61
C PHE A 115 2.99 12.82 -16.89
N GLU A 116 2.69 11.71 -16.22
CA GLU A 116 1.38 11.08 -16.28
C GLU A 116 1.04 10.41 -14.94
N ILE A 117 -0.17 10.67 -14.42
CA ILE A 117 -0.69 9.99 -13.24
C ILE A 117 -1.37 8.69 -13.68
N VAL A 118 -0.99 7.58 -13.06
CA VAL A 118 -1.65 6.29 -13.23
C VAL A 118 -2.34 5.94 -11.91
N PRO A 119 -3.69 5.87 -11.88
CA PRO A 119 -4.42 5.60 -10.66
C PRO A 119 -4.16 4.19 -10.14
N GLY A 120 -4.40 4.00 -8.85
CA GLY A 120 -4.27 2.73 -8.15
C GLY A 120 -5.49 2.42 -7.29
N VAL A 121 -5.58 1.19 -6.80
CA VAL A 121 -6.61 0.84 -5.82
C VAL A 121 -6.23 1.45 -4.46
N THR A 122 -7.11 2.27 -3.90
CA THR A 122 -6.86 2.90 -2.60
C THR A 122 -7.13 1.96 -1.43
N SER A 123 -6.43 2.17 -0.30
CA SER A 123 -6.54 1.31 0.89
C SER A 123 -7.97 1.20 1.44
N ALA A 124 -8.79 2.24 1.34
CA ALA A 124 -10.19 2.18 1.79
C ALA A 124 -11.02 1.18 0.99
N SER A 125 -10.85 1.16 -0.34
CA SER A 125 -11.57 0.22 -1.21
C SER A 125 -11.13 -1.21 -0.95
N ALA A 126 -9.83 -1.46 -0.75
CA ALA A 126 -9.34 -2.79 -0.40
C ALA A 126 -9.81 -3.23 1.00
N ALA A 127 -9.80 -2.33 1.98
CA ALA A 127 -10.25 -2.63 3.33
C ALA A 127 -11.71 -3.13 3.38
N VAL A 128 -12.63 -2.45 2.67
CA VAL A 128 -14.02 -2.92 2.63
C VAL A 128 -14.20 -4.19 1.81
N ALA A 129 -13.38 -4.39 0.77
CA ALA A 129 -13.40 -5.61 -0.04
C ALA A 129 -13.02 -6.85 0.81
N THR A 130 -11.96 -6.76 1.63
CA THR A 130 -11.60 -7.80 2.62
C THR A 130 -12.77 -8.10 3.55
N MET A 131 -13.44 -7.05 4.03
CA MET A 131 -14.58 -7.18 4.94
C MET A 131 -15.87 -7.65 4.25
N ASN A 132 -15.83 -7.95 2.94
CA ASN A 132 -16.98 -8.34 2.11
C ASN A 132 -18.15 -7.33 2.19
N THR A 133 -17.81 -6.03 2.25
CA THR A 133 -18.79 -4.94 2.32
C THR A 133 -18.43 -3.81 1.36
N GLY A 134 -19.24 -2.76 1.34
CA GLY A 134 -18.99 -1.54 0.58
C GLY A 134 -18.74 -0.34 1.49
N LEU A 135 -18.02 0.66 0.97
CA LEU A 135 -17.96 1.98 1.61
C LEU A 135 -19.31 2.70 1.57
N THR A 136 -20.20 2.32 0.64
CA THR A 136 -21.57 2.80 0.52
C THR A 136 -22.55 1.64 0.46
N MET A 137 -23.76 1.87 0.94
CA MET A 137 -24.89 0.95 0.90
C MET A 137 -26.17 1.77 0.73
N ARG A 138 -26.97 1.50 -0.31
CA ARG A 138 -28.07 2.37 -0.79
C ARG A 138 -29.03 2.87 0.31
N THR A 139 -29.35 2.02 1.29
CA THR A 139 -30.30 2.32 2.38
C THR A 139 -29.61 2.70 3.70
N ILE A 140 -28.28 2.71 3.74
CA ILE A 140 -27.50 2.78 4.99
C ILE A 140 -26.54 3.95 4.93
N ALA A 141 -25.58 3.92 4.00
CA ALA A 141 -24.61 5.00 3.78
C ALA A 141 -24.55 5.38 2.30
N LYS A 142 -25.04 6.58 1.98
CA LYS A 142 -25.14 7.06 0.58
C LYS A 142 -23.92 7.84 0.11
N SER A 143 -22.99 8.11 1.00
CA SER A 143 -21.83 9.00 0.79
C SER A 143 -20.65 8.52 1.64
N VAL A 144 -19.45 8.87 1.18
CA VAL A 144 -18.18 8.54 1.85
C VAL A 144 -17.35 9.79 1.97
N THR A 145 -16.75 9.99 3.14
CA THR A 145 -15.69 11.00 3.35
C THR A 145 -14.37 10.29 3.54
N PHE A 146 -13.39 10.59 2.68
CA PHE A 146 -12.00 10.22 2.90
C PHE A 146 -11.32 11.34 3.68
N SER A 147 -10.71 11.03 4.82
CA SER A 147 -10.01 12.01 5.65
C SER A 147 -8.64 11.49 6.08
N THR A 148 -7.74 12.40 6.44
CA THR A 148 -6.42 12.09 7.01
C THR A 148 -6.41 12.45 8.49
N GLY A 149 -5.89 11.54 9.31
CA GLY A 149 -5.56 11.82 10.70
C GLY A 149 -4.21 12.52 10.86
N HIS A 150 -3.42 12.72 9.81
CA HIS A 150 -2.13 13.41 9.89
C HIS A 150 -2.16 14.69 9.04
N PHE A 151 -2.05 15.85 9.70
CA PHE A 151 -2.02 17.16 9.05
C PHE A 151 -0.62 17.77 9.17
N LYS A 152 -0.14 18.35 8.08
CA LYS A 152 1.21 18.94 7.96
C LYS A 152 1.41 20.14 8.90
N ASP A 153 0.33 20.85 9.24
CA ASP A 153 0.41 22.21 9.80
C ASP A 153 -0.07 22.36 11.26
N SER A 154 -0.73 21.36 11.85
CA SER A 154 -1.00 21.31 13.29
C SER A 154 -1.52 19.94 13.73
N GLU A 155 -1.22 19.52 14.96
CA GLU A 155 -1.89 18.37 15.58
C GLU A 155 -3.36 18.66 15.96
N GLU A 156 -3.82 19.89 15.73
CA GLU A 156 -5.10 20.44 16.17
C GLU A 156 -6.18 20.44 15.08
N ASN A 157 -5.84 20.19 13.81
CA ASN A 157 -6.85 20.15 12.76
C ASN A 157 -7.88 19.03 13.01
N GLU A 158 -9.14 19.44 13.01
CA GLU A 158 -10.32 18.60 13.15
C GLU A 158 -10.56 17.75 11.91
N VAL A 159 -11.05 16.53 12.10
CA VAL A 159 -11.55 15.69 11.01
C VAL A 159 -12.96 16.17 10.65
N ASP A 160 -13.27 16.34 9.36
CA ASP A 160 -14.65 16.61 8.94
C ASP A 160 -15.52 15.36 9.15
N ILE A 161 -16.39 15.43 10.16
CA ILE A 161 -17.34 14.38 10.53
C ILE A 161 -18.77 14.69 10.06
N SER A 162 -18.99 15.80 9.35
CA SER A 162 -20.33 16.27 8.97
C SER A 162 -21.09 15.23 8.17
N ASN A 163 -20.41 14.49 7.30
CA ASN A 163 -21.03 13.41 6.53
C ASN A 163 -21.38 12.20 7.42
N LEU A 164 -20.53 11.88 8.41
CA LEU A 164 -20.76 10.76 9.34
C LEU A 164 -22.04 10.98 10.16
N ILE A 165 -22.22 12.18 10.72
CA ILE A 165 -23.44 12.53 11.48
C ILE A 165 -24.71 12.54 10.63
N ASN A 166 -24.58 12.63 9.30
CA ASN A 166 -25.68 12.56 8.34
C ASN A 166 -25.86 11.15 7.74
N GLY A 167 -25.32 10.11 8.39
CA GLY A 167 -25.47 8.71 7.97
C GLY A 167 -24.52 8.28 6.85
N GLY A 168 -23.45 9.03 6.59
CA GLY A 168 -22.38 8.64 5.67
C GLY A 168 -21.31 7.75 6.33
N THR A 169 -20.41 7.21 5.51
CA THR A 169 -19.22 6.47 5.98
C THR A 169 -18.01 7.40 6.06
N LEU A 170 -17.23 7.31 7.13
CA LEU A 170 -15.97 8.03 7.31
C LEU A 170 -14.79 7.06 7.22
N ALA A 171 -13.91 7.27 6.24
CA ALA A 171 -12.69 6.49 6.02
C ALA A 171 -11.45 7.34 6.36
N ILE A 172 -10.77 7.00 7.46
CA ILE A 172 -9.65 7.78 8.00
C ILE A 172 -8.32 7.08 7.74
N TYR A 173 -7.46 7.75 6.96
CA TYR A 173 -6.08 7.37 6.70
C TYR A 173 -5.17 7.93 7.78
N MET A 174 -4.08 7.22 8.11
CA MET A 174 -3.06 7.72 9.05
C MET A 174 -3.64 8.14 10.43
N GLY A 175 -4.79 7.58 10.81
CA GLY A 175 -5.57 8.00 11.98
C GLY A 175 -5.20 7.30 13.29
N ILE A 176 -4.51 6.16 13.24
CA ILE A 176 -4.32 5.26 14.40
C ILE A 176 -3.74 5.98 15.62
N LYS A 177 -2.67 6.76 15.44
CA LYS A 177 -2.03 7.50 16.56
C LYS A 177 -2.91 8.59 17.17
N ARG A 178 -3.85 9.14 16.39
CA ARG A 178 -4.79 10.19 16.84
C ARG A 178 -6.20 9.65 17.09
N LEU A 179 -6.40 8.34 17.08
CA LEU A 179 -7.72 7.74 17.12
C LEU A 179 -8.51 8.15 18.37
N GLY A 180 -7.86 8.22 19.54
CA GLY A 180 -8.49 8.72 20.77
C GLY A 180 -9.04 10.15 20.62
N LYS A 181 -8.23 11.08 20.11
CA LYS A 181 -8.64 12.48 19.85
C LYS A 181 -9.80 12.55 18.83
N ILE A 182 -9.75 11.73 17.78
CA ILE A 182 -10.81 11.67 16.75
C ILE A 182 -12.12 11.17 17.37
N ILE A 183 -12.08 10.14 18.22
CA ILE A 183 -13.25 9.63 18.92
C ILE A 183 -13.84 10.69 19.85
N ASP A 184 -13.00 11.40 20.60
CA ASP A 184 -13.44 12.48 21.48
C ASP A 184 -14.07 13.63 20.68
N GLN A 185 -13.51 13.97 19.52
CA GLN A 185 -14.10 14.94 18.60
C GLN A 185 -15.50 14.48 18.14
N ILE A 186 -15.66 13.23 17.68
CA ILE A 186 -16.97 12.71 17.24
C ILE A 186 -18.02 12.82 18.35
N LYS A 187 -17.65 12.48 19.60
CA LYS A 187 -18.53 12.53 20.77
C LYS A 187 -19.00 13.94 21.14
N GLN A 188 -18.32 15.00 20.66
CA GLN A 188 -18.79 16.37 20.88
C GLN A 188 -20.01 16.73 20.02
N TYR A 189 -20.24 16.00 18.92
CA TYR A 189 -21.31 16.31 17.95
C TYR A 189 -22.45 15.28 17.96
N THR A 190 -22.26 14.09 18.51
CA THR A 190 -23.28 13.03 18.57
C THR A 190 -23.01 12.00 19.66
N ASP A 191 -24.08 11.49 20.25
CA ASP A 191 -24.06 10.39 21.23
C ASP A 191 -24.07 8.99 20.57
N ILE A 192 -24.14 8.92 19.23
CA ILE A 192 -24.16 7.66 18.51
C ILE A 192 -22.83 6.92 18.71
N ASN A 193 -22.91 5.73 19.30
CA ASN A 193 -21.77 4.84 19.43
C ASN A 193 -21.55 4.08 18.11
N TYR A 194 -20.96 4.74 17.11
CA TYR A 194 -20.78 4.15 15.78
C TYR A 194 -19.95 2.85 15.82
N PRO A 195 -20.27 1.87 14.98
CA PRO A 195 -19.36 0.77 14.69
C PRO A 195 -18.12 1.31 13.97
N ILE A 196 -16.98 0.69 14.26
CA ILE A 196 -15.69 1.00 13.67
C ILE A 196 -14.94 -0.29 13.35
N ALA A 197 -14.40 -0.35 12.15
CA ALA A 197 -13.45 -1.37 11.74
C ALA A 197 -12.10 -0.72 11.40
N ILE A 198 -11.02 -1.33 11.84
CA ILE A 198 -9.66 -0.88 11.56
C ILE A 198 -8.94 -2.01 10.83
N VAL A 199 -8.64 -1.78 9.57
CA VAL A 199 -7.93 -2.74 8.72
C VAL A 199 -6.47 -2.32 8.64
N PHE A 200 -5.58 -3.15 9.15
CA PHE A 200 -4.14 -2.95 9.08
C PHE A 200 -3.55 -3.74 7.93
N ASN A 201 -2.58 -3.17 7.23
CA ASN A 201 -1.95 -3.77 6.05
C ASN A 201 -2.99 -4.29 5.05
N ALA A 202 -4.00 -3.49 4.73
CA ALA A 202 -5.12 -3.90 3.87
C ALA A 202 -4.62 -4.58 2.59
N SER A 203 -5.15 -5.76 2.26
CA SER A 203 -4.76 -6.65 1.16
C SER A 203 -3.38 -7.31 1.22
N CYS A 204 -2.55 -7.02 2.22
CA CYS A 204 -1.29 -7.74 2.41
C CYS A 204 -1.52 -9.11 3.06
N PHE A 205 -0.55 -10.01 2.93
CA PHE A 205 -0.61 -11.32 3.59
C PHE A 205 -0.61 -11.26 5.13
N ASN A 206 -0.14 -10.15 5.71
CA ASN A 206 -0.14 -9.88 7.13
C ASN A 206 -1.23 -8.88 7.54
N GLU A 207 -2.30 -8.82 6.76
CA GLU A 207 -3.52 -8.08 7.08
C GLU A 207 -4.12 -8.61 8.38
N PHE A 208 -4.66 -7.69 9.18
CA PHE A 208 -5.52 -8.04 10.29
C PHE A 208 -6.54 -6.94 10.55
N VAL A 209 -7.70 -7.34 11.06
CA VAL A 209 -8.83 -6.44 11.26
C VAL A 209 -9.22 -6.41 12.73
N VAL A 210 -9.29 -5.20 13.30
CA VAL A 210 -9.83 -4.98 14.64
C VAL A 210 -11.15 -4.25 14.51
N THR A 211 -12.20 -4.83 15.08
CA THR A 211 -13.56 -4.29 15.00
C THR A 211 -14.11 -4.02 16.37
N GLY A 212 -15.06 -3.09 16.45
CA GLY A 212 -15.72 -2.73 17.68
C GLY A 212 -16.58 -1.50 17.47
N TYR A 213 -16.69 -0.70 18.53
CA TYR A 213 -17.43 0.55 18.55
C TYR A 213 -16.55 1.68 19.07
N LEU A 214 -16.95 2.92 18.84
CA LEU A 214 -16.22 4.09 19.37
C LEU A 214 -15.94 3.99 20.88
N SER A 215 -16.85 3.36 21.63
CA SER A 215 -16.72 3.16 23.08
C SER A 215 -15.65 2.15 23.51
N ASN A 216 -15.26 1.19 22.68
CA ASN A 216 -14.37 0.08 23.10
C ASN A 216 -13.18 -0.19 22.16
N ILE A 217 -13.09 0.45 21.00
CA ILE A 217 -12.07 0.15 20.01
C ILE A 217 -10.65 0.41 20.51
N ILE A 218 -10.44 1.45 21.33
CA ILE A 218 -9.12 1.77 21.90
C ILE A 218 -8.63 0.63 22.80
N GLN A 219 -9.48 0.15 23.71
CA GLN A 219 -9.16 -0.98 24.59
C GLN A 219 -8.86 -2.26 23.79
N ARG A 220 -9.60 -2.49 22.69
CA ARG A 220 -9.33 -3.61 21.79
C ARG A 220 -7.97 -3.49 21.10
N LEU A 221 -7.55 -2.28 20.73
CA LEU A 221 -6.24 -2.05 20.12
C LEU A 221 -5.07 -2.24 21.10
N GLU A 222 -5.24 -1.95 22.40
CA GLU A 222 -4.17 -2.10 23.40
C GLU A 222 -3.65 -3.54 23.50
N GLN A 223 -4.48 -4.52 23.13
CA GLN A 223 -4.10 -5.93 23.05
C GLN A 223 -3.13 -6.22 21.89
N HIS A 224 -2.84 -5.22 21.06
CA HIS A 224 -2.12 -5.35 19.81
C HIS A 224 -1.06 -4.25 19.69
N HIS A 225 0.22 -4.62 19.51
CA HIS A 225 1.30 -3.65 19.28
C HIS A 225 1.20 -3.01 17.88
N VAL A 226 0.26 -2.08 17.68
CA VAL A 226 -0.17 -1.57 16.36
C VAL A 226 0.42 -0.21 15.97
N GLU A 227 1.13 0.48 16.86
CA GLU A 227 1.49 1.90 16.71
C GLU A 227 2.34 2.24 15.48
N ALA A 228 3.02 1.24 14.90
CA ALA A 228 3.89 1.40 13.73
C ALA A 228 3.27 0.89 12.41
N LYS A 229 2.05 0.33 12.43
CA LYS A 229 1.47 -0.35 11.26
C LYS A 229 0.52 0.57 10.48
N PRO A 230 0.54 0.56 9.13
CA PRO A 230 -0.42 1.30 8.33
C PRO A 230 -1.82 0.71 8.55
N GLY A 231 -2.75 1.55 9.03
CA GLY A 231 -4.12 1.16 9.30
C GLY A 231 -5.10 2.20 8.78
N ILE A 232 -6.25 1.71 8.28
CA ILE A 232 -7.37 2.54 7.87
C ILE A 232 -8.58 2.28 8.78
N CYS A 233 -9.16 3.35 9.30
CA CYS A 233 -10.38 3.28 10.10
C CYS A 233 -11.59 3.52 9.19
N ILE A 234 -12.56 2.61 9.23
CA ILE A 234 -13.86 2.74 8.59
C ILE A 234 -14.91 2.89 9.70
N ILE A 235 -15.59 4.03 9.73
CA ILE A 235 -16.56 4.40 10.77
C ILE A 235 -17.91 4.67 10.13
N GLY A 236 -18.97 4.16 10.73
CA GLY A 236 -20.36 4.36 10.29
C GLY A 236 -21.09 3.04 10.09
N ASP A 237 -22.41 3.12 9.92
CA ASP A 237 -23.35 1.98 9.99
C ASP A 237 -23.04 0.82 9.03
N VAL A 238 -22.22 1.03 7.99
CA VAL A 238 -21.69 -0.05 7.13
C VAL A 238 -20.93 -1.12 7.94
N GLY A 239 -20.38 -0.75 9.11
CA GLY A 239 -19.75 -1.68 10.03
C GLY A 239 -20.71 -2.73 10.59
N GLU A 240 -21.99 -2.42 10.81
CA GLU A 240 -22.97 -3.40 11.32
C GLU A 240 -23.17 -4.61 10.41
N TYR A 241 -22.80 -4.47 9.13
CA TYR A 241 -22.98 -5.49 8.09
C TYR A 241 -21.70 -6.27 7.79
N VAL A 242 -20.64 -6.03 8.55
CA VAL A 242 -19.41 -6.82 8.48
C VAL A 242 -19.60 -8.10 9.28
N ASP A 243 -19.35 -9.25 8.65
CA ASP A 243 -19.35 -10.54 9.34
C ASP A 243 -18.13 -10.64 10.28
N TYR A 244 -18.33 -10.21 11.52
CA TYR A 244 -17.30 -10.21 12.56
C TYR A 244 -16.91 -11.60 13.06
N SER A 245 -17.62 -12.67 12.67
CA SER A 245 -17.18 -14.03 12.97
C SER A 245 -15.88 -14.39 12.24
N ARG A 246 -15.56 -13.64 11.18
CA ARG A 246 -14.29 -13.67 10.46
C ARG A 246 -13.32 -12.63 10.99
N GLN A 247 -13.11 -12.56 12.30
CA GLN A 247 -11.91 -11.89 12.81
C GLN A 247 -10.70 -12.63 12.21
N THR A 248 -10.18 -12.09 11.10
CA THR A 248 -8.98 -12.58 10.46
C THR A 248 -7.81 -12.07 11.27
N TRP A 249 -7.50 -12.84 12.30
CA TRP A 249 -6.15 -12.84 12.84
C TRP A 249 -5.23 -13.34 11.73
N PRO A 250 -4.01 -12.80 11.60
CA PRO A 250 -3.04 -13.47 10.77
C PRO A 250 -2.78 -14.81 11.45
N GLU A 251 -3.43 -15.88 10.97
CA GLU A 251 -2.92 -17.22 11.20
C GLU A 251 -1.46 -17.17 10.81
N HIS A 252 -0.60 -17.69 11.67
CA HIS A 252 0.82 -17.70 11.40
C HIS A 252 1.06 -18.50 10.11
N ARG A 253 1.31 -17.78 9.01
CA ARG A 253 1.50 -18.34 7.68
C ARG A 253 2.95 -18.13 7.27
N PRO A 254 3.61 -19.15 6.72
CA PRO A 254 4.97 -19.00 6.22
C PRO A 254 5.02 -18.00 5.07
N PHE A 255 6.16 -17.34 4.94
CA PHE A 255 6.48 -16.54 3.76
C PHE A 255 7.17 -17.41 2.72
N TYR A 256 6.63 -17.53 1.51
CA TYR A 256 7.20 -18.39 0.48
C TYR A 256 8.19 -17.65 -0.43
N VAL A 257 9.32 -18.30 -0.71
CA VAL A 257 10.30 -17.85 -1.70
C VAL A 257 10.32 -18.84 -2.86
N ILE A 258 9.75 -18.43 -4.00
CA ILE A 258 9.43 -19.32 -5.13
C ILE A 258 10.58 -19.34 -6.13
N SER A 259 11.06 -20.53 -6.49
CA SER A 259 12.13 -20.73 -7.47
C SER A 259 11.65 -21.48 -8.72
N GLY A 260 11.94 -21.04 -9.93
CA GLY A 260 11.65 -21.67 -11.20
C GLY A 260 11.82 -20.69 -12.35
N GLU A 261 11.09 -20.92 -13.45
CA GLU A 261 10.97 -19.94 -14.51
C GLU A 261 10.26 -18.68 -13.98
N GLN A 262 10.70 -17.49 -14.39
CA GLN A 262 10.29 -16.21 -13.77
C GLN A 262 8.79 -15.98 -13.90
N GLN A 263 8.22 -16.20 -15.08
CA GLN A 263 6.79 -15.98 -15.32
C GLN A 263 5.94 -16.98 -14.50
N GLU A 264 6.32 -18.26 -14.51
CA GLU A 264 5.66 -19.30 -13.72
C GLU A 264 5.74 -19.02 -12.20
N ALA A 265 6.88 -18.55 -11.72
CA ALA A 265 7.07 -18.20 -10.32
C ALA A 265 6.24 -16.96 -9.92
N LEU A 266 6.13 -15.96 -10.80
CA LEU A 266 5.25 -14.80 -10.59
C LEU A 266 3.79 -15.22 -10.51
N GLU A 267 3.31 -16.06 -11.43
CA GLU A 267 1.93 -16.57 -11.43
C GLU A 267 1.59 -17.33 -10.14
N ILE A 268 2.52 -18.15 -9.64
CA ILE A 268 2.36 -18.82 -8.34
C ILE A 268 2.31 -17.80 -7.20
N CYS A 269 3.12 -16.74 -7.26
CA CYS A 269 3.08 -15.69 -6.25
C CYS A 269 1.74 -14.96 -6.25
N GLU A 270 1.22 -14.57 -7.42
CA GLU A 270 -0.09 -13.96 -7.57
C GLU A 270 -1.21 -14.84 -6.97
N TYR A 271 -1.18 -16.14 -7.28
CA TYR A 271 -2.10 -17.12 -6.69
C TYR A 271 -2.00 -17.17 -5.15
N LEU A 272 -0.79 -17.21 -4.61
CA LEU A 272 -0.55 -17.25 -3.17
C LEU A 272 -1.05 -15.98 -2.47
N TYR A 273 -0.89 -14.80 -3.07
CA TYR A 273 -1.42 -13.55 -2.53
C TYR A 273 -2.95 -13.56 -2.47
N ASP A 274 -3.65 -14.08 -3.49
CA ASP A 274 -5.11 -14.24 -3.46
C ASP A 274 -5.59 -15.21 -2.38
N LYS A 275 -4.72 -16.14 -1.98
CA LYS A 275 -4.95 -17.08 -0.87
C LYS A 275 -4.54 -16.50 0.50
N GLY A 276 -4.02 -15.29 0.52
CA GLY A 276 -3.58 -14.59 1.74
C GLY A 276 -2.23 -15.09 2.27
N PHE A 277 -1.34 -15.57 1.40
CA PHE A 277 0.05 -15.91 1.75
C PHE A 277 1.02 -14.83 1.27
N GLY A 278 2.08 -14.63 2.05
CA GLY A 278 3.19 -13.78 1.66
C GLY A 278 4.13 -14.58 0.78
N CYS A 279 4.55 -14.00 -0.33
CA CYS A 279 5.54 -14.65 -1.16
C CYS A 279 6.34 -13.65 -2.00
N MET A 280 7.45 -14.16 -2.54
CA MET A 280 8.27 -13.46 -3.51
C MET A 280 8.99 -14.46 -4.41
N VAL A 281 9.28 -14.06 -5.64
CA VAL A 281 10.15 -14.83 -6.53
C VAL A 281 11.57 -14.77 -5.99
N ASN A 282 12.28 -15.90 -5.97
CA ASN A 282 13.59 -16.01 -5.37
C ASN A 282 14.61 -15.13 -6.14
N PRO A 283 15.21 -14.10 -5.51
CA PRO A 283 16.17 -13.24 -6.20
C PRO A 283 17.52 -13.94 -6.47
N ASN A 284 17.76 -15.10 -5.86
CA ASN A 284 19.03 -15.83 -5.88
C ASN A 284 19.00 -17.11 -6.76
N GLN A 285 17.89 -17.40 -7.44
CA GLN A 285 17.62 -18.71 -8.05
C GLN A 285 18.33 -19.00 -9.38
N ALA A 286 18.98 -18.02 -10.02
CA ALA A 286 19.58 -18.22 -11.34
C ALA A 286 20.96 -17.56 -11.48
N LYS A 287 21.90 -18.31 -12.07
CA LYS A 287 23.18 -17.77 -12.59
C LYS A 287 23.00 -16.79 -13.76
N HIS A 288 21.78 -16.68 -14.31
CA HIS A 288 21.50 -15.96 -15.57
C HIS A 288 20.61 -14.71 -15.39
N ILE A 289 19.98 -14.51 -14.23
CA ILE A 289 19.23 -13.28 -13.94
C ILE A 289 20.15 -12.36 -13.16
N ASP A 290 20.74 -11.38 -13.85
CA ASP A 290 21.58 -10.37 -13.22
C ASP A 290 20.73 -9.20 -12.76
N TYR A 291 20.12 -9.36 -11.58
CA TYR A 291 19.43 -8.26 -10.92
C TYR A 291 20.42 -7.12 -10.64
N HIS A 292 20.00 -5.89 -10.91
CA HIS A 292 20.70 -4.69 -10.50
C HIS A 292 21.02 -4.78 -8.99
N PRO A 293 22.21 -4.34 -8.54
CA PRO A 293 22.58 -4.43 -7.12
C PRO A 293 21.52 -3.85 -6.18
N SER A 294 20.88 -2.73 -6.56
CA SER A 294 19.82 -2.12 -5.75
C SER A 294 18.59 -3.01 -5.59
N GLN A 295 18.18 -3.74 -6.64
CA GLN A 295 17.10 -4.72 -6.56
C GLN A 295 17.47 -5.90 -5.67
N ARG A 296 18.68 -6.47 -5.84
CA ARG A 296 19.15 -7.58 -5.00
C ARG A 296 19.14 -7.22 -3.53
N THR A 297 19.70 -6.07 -3.18
CA THR A 297 19.69 -5.58 -1.79
C THR A 297 18.28 -5.38 -1.27
N TYR A 298 17.39 -4.79 -2.06
CA TYR A 298 16.01 -4.56 -1.67
C TYR A 298 15.25 -5.86 -1.39
N TYR A 299 15.31 -6.83 -2.31
CA TYR A 299 14.66 -8.13 -2.15
C TYR A 299 15.24 -8.94 -0.99
N GLN A 300 16.57 -8.96 -0.84
CA GLN A 300 17.21 -9.72 0.24
C GLN A 300 16.86 -9.14 1.61
N ASN A 301 16.85 -7.81 1.75
CA ASN A 301 16.43 -7.17 3.00
C ASN A 301 14.97 -7.52 3.33
N PHE A 302 14.08 -7.45 2.33
CA PHE A 302 12.68 -7.81 2.55
C PHE A 302 12.49 -9.26 3.00
N ILE A 303 13.18 -10.22 2.38
CA ILE A 303 13.14 -11.64 2.81
C ILE A 303 13.65 -11.79 4.24
N ASN A 304 14.77 -11.13 4.57
CA ASN A 304 15.38 -11.23 5.90
C ASN A 304 14.49 -10.67 7.02
N ASP A 305 13.60 -9.74 6.69
CA ASP A 305 12.63 -9.17 7.63
C ASP A 305 11.41 -10.07 7.86
N GLN A 306 11.23 -11.15 7.07
CA GLN A 306 10.12 -12.08 7.22
C GLN A 306 10.42 -13.19 8.24
N GLN A 307 9.38 -13.66 8.89
CA GLN A 307 9.42 -14.84 9.76
C GLN A 307 9.01 -16.09 8.96
N ASP A 308 9.54 -17.25 9.37
CA ASP A 308 9.18 -18.57 8.82
C ASP A 308 9.19 -18.66 7.29
N VAL A 309 10.34 -18.29 6.72
CA VAL A 309 10.58 -18.30 5.27
C VAL A 309 10.75 -19.73 4.75
N ILE A 310 9.93 -20.13 3.78
CA ILE A 310 9.99 -21.44 3.11
C ILE A 310 10.39 -21.26 1.65
N TYR A 311 11.48 -21.90 1.24
CA TYR A 311 11.91 -21.94 -0.16
C TYR A 311 11.27 -23.13 -0.88
N ILE A 312 10.66 -22.89 -2.03
CA ILE A 312 9.98 -23.93 -2.82
C ILE A 312 10.21 -23.73 -4.32
N SER A 313 10.28 -24.82 -5.09
CA SER A 313 10.32 -24.75 -6.55
C SER A 313 8.92 -24.73 -7.18
N THR A 314 8.77 -24.14 -8.37
CA THR A 314 7.52 -24.14 -9.13
C THR A 314 7.01 -25.57 -9.39
N SER A 315 7.92 -26.50 -9.68
CA SER A 315 7.62 -27.93 -9.84
C SER A 315 7.05 -28.59 -8.59
N HIS A 316 7.58 -28.26 -7.40
CA HIS A 316 7.12 -28.84 -6.14
C HIS A 316 5.77 -28.24 -5.71
N PHE A 317 5.57 -26.94 -5.96
CA PHE A 317 4.31 -26.26 -5.66
C PHE A 317 3.11 -26.94 -6.33
N LYS A 318 3.20 -27.17 -7.64
CA LYS A 318 2.16 -27.83 -8.45
C LYS A 318 1.88 -29.27 -8.04
N GLN A 319 2.89 -29.98 -7.52
CA GLN A 319 2.75 -31.39 -7.16
C GLN A 319 2.17 -31.63 -5.76
N SER A 320 2.34 -30.69 -4.83
CA SER A 320 2.13 -31.00 -3.40
C SER A 320 1.50 -29.89 -2.56
N ILE A 321 1.47 -28.65 -3.03
CA ILE A 321 0.96 -27.52 -2.23
C ILE A 321 -0.31 -26.93 -2.83
N GLU A 322 -0.45 -26.91 -4.16
CA GLU A 322 -1.61 -26.33 -4.84
C GLU A 322 -2.95 -26.96 -4.38
N GLN A 323 -2.98 -28.25 -4.05
CA GLN A 323 -4.18 -28.96 -3.59
C GLN A 323 -4.49 -28.74 -2.10
N CYS A 324 -3.55 -28.20 -1.34
CA CYS A 324 -3.64 -28.01 0.11
C CYS A 324 -4.04 -26.56 0.48
N ILE A 325 -4.09 -25.64 -0.50
CA ILE A 325 -4.32 -24.19 -0.34
C ILE A 325 -5.49 -23.72 -1.21
#